data_AF-A0A5J5V7J9-F1
#
_entry.id   AF-A0A5J5V7J9-F1
#
_cell.length_a   1.000
_cell.length_b   1.000
_cell.length_c   1.000
_cell.angle_alpha   90.00
_cell.angle_beta   90.00
_cell.angle_gamma   90.00
#
_symmetry.space_group_name_H-M   'P 1'
#
loop_
_entity.id
_entity.type
_entity.pdbx_description
1 polymer ?
#
loop_
_entity_poly.entity_id
_entity_poly.type
_entity_poly.pdbx_seq_one_letter_code
_entity_poly.pdbx_strand_id
1 'polypeptide(L)'
;IFSNRGGFLYLLASTPELWTLVLSHRTQILYIADISFVIMYLEVVPGCLVLESGTGSGSLTTLFARAVVPTGHVYTFDFHEQRAASAREDFKRDWNKHFSHNGSPRYSG
;
A
#
# COMPACT_ATOMS: atom_id res chain seq x y z
N ILE A 1 18.38 -11.70 12.77
CA ILE A 1 18.43 -11.36 14.22
C ILE A 1 18.41 -12.67 15.01
N PHE A 2 19.35 -12.88 15.93
CA PHE A 2 19.33 -14.06 16.82
C PHE A 2 18.68 -13.69 18.16
N SER A 3 17.82 -14.57 18.67
CA SER A 3 17.20 -14.46 19.97
C SER A 3 18.09 -15.09 21.04
N ASN A 4 18.04 -14.55 22.26
CA ASN A 4 18.79 -15.06 23.42
C ASN A 4 18.40 -16.52 23.76
N ARG A 5 17.23 -17.01 23.30
CA ARG A 5 16.78 -18.40 23.50
C ARG A 5 17.09 -19.34 22.32
N GLY A 6 18.02 -18.98 21.44
CA GLY A 6 18.46 -19.83 20.32
C GLY A 6 17.58 -19.79 19.06
N GLY A 7 16.52 -18.99 19.05
CA GLY A 7 15.73 -18.73 17.84
C GLY A 7 16.41 -17.73 16.90
N PHE A 8 16.03 -17.71 15.63
CA PHE A 8 16.49 -16.71 14.66
C PHE A 8 15.32 -16.11 13.88
N LEU A 9 15.50 -14.88 13.42
CA LEU A 9 14.52 -14.11 12.65
C LEU A 9 15.17 -13.58 11.38
N TYR A 10 14.47 -13.68 10.25
CA TYR A 10 14.82 -12.98 9.02
C TYR A 10 14.18 -11.59 9.01
N LEU A 11 14.97 -10.59 8.64
CA LEU A 11 14.47 -9.25 8.36
C LEU A 11 14.34 -9.12 6.85
N LEU A 12 13.12 -8.91 6.38
CA LEU A 12 12.83 -8.61 4.99
C LEU A 12 12.59 -7.11 4.85
N ALA A 13 13.07 -6.53 3.75
CA ALA A 13 12.63 -5.20 3.37
C ALA A 13 11.13 -5.22 3.16
N SER A 14 10.43 -4.18 3.62
CA SER A 14 8.99 -4.09 3.43
C SER A 14 8.69 -3.88 1.95
N THR A 15 7.74 -4.66 1.43
CA THR A 15 7.18 -4.48 0.09
C THR A 15 5.66 -4.43 0.20
N PRO A 16 4.95 -3.86 -0.79
CA PRO A 16 3.49 -3.84 -0.77
C PRO A 16 2.86 -5.26 -0.71
N GLU A 17 3.53 -6.28 -1.27
CA GLU A 17 3.11 -7.69 -1.14
C GLU A 17 3.17 -8.17 0.30
N LEU A 18 4.32 -8.01 0.95
CA LEU A 18 4.49 -8.41 2.34
C LEU A 18 3.56 -7.61 3.25
N TRP A 19 3.37 -6.32 2.94
CA TRP A 19 2.44 -5.45 3.64
C TRP A 19 1.00 -5.95 3.52
N THR A 20 0.57 -6.37 2.33
CA THR A 20 -0.74 -6.97 2.08
C THR A 20 -1.01 -8.20 2.95
N LEU A 21 0.02 -8.98 3.27
CA LEU A 21 -0.13 -10.18 4.11
C LEU A 21 -0.28 -9.86 5.60
N VAL A 22 0.16 -8.69 6.07
CA VAL A 22 0.26 -8.37 7.51
C VAL A 22 -0.49 -7.12 7.92
N LEU A 23 -1.12 -6.41 6.98
CA LEU A 23 -1.90 -5.22 7.27
C LEU A 23 -3.04 -5.52 8.25
N SER A 24 -3.47 -4.50 8.99
CA SER A 24 -4.62 -4.63 9.87
C SER A 24 -5.91 -4.64 9.05
N HIS A 25 -6.57 -5.79 8.98
CA HIS A 25 -7.82 -5.94 8.24
C HIS A 25 -8.94 -5.15 8.90
N ARG A 26 -9.49 -4.19 8.15
CA ARG A 26 -10.74 -3.47 8.47
C ARG A 26 -11.89 -3.89 7.57
N THR A 27 -11.55 -4.48 6.43
CA THR A 27 -12.44 -4.93 5.37
C THR A 27 -11.89 -6.23 4.79
N GLN A 28 -12.70 -6.90 3.97
CA GLN A 28 -12.14 -7.84 3.01
C GLN A 28 -11.19 -7.09 2.06
N ILE A 29 -10.10 -7.75 1.67
CA ILE A 29 -9.09 -7.18 0.76
C ILE A 29 -8.93 -8.05 -0.49
N LEU A 30 -8.38 -7.45 -1.54
CA LEU A 30 -7.80 -8.21 -2.65
C LEU A 30 -6.39 -8.68 -2.27
N TYR A 31 -5.99 -9.83 -2.78
CA TYR A 31 -4.63 -10.34 -2.63
C TYR A 31 -3.85 -10.20 -3.92
N ILE A 32 -2.55 -10.46 -3.84
CA ILE A 32 -1.57 -10.17 -4.90
C ILE A 32 -1.97 -10.73 -6.26
N ALA A 33 -2.55 -11.93 -6.33
CA ALA A 33 -2.98 -12.54 -7.60
C ALA A 33 -4.04 -11.68 -8.31
N ASP A 34 -5.11 -11.32 -7.61
CA ASP A 34 -6.19 -10.50 -8.17
C ASP A 34 -5.72 -9.07 -8.46
N ILE A 35 -4.92 -8.48 -7.56
CA ILE A 35 -4.38 -7.13 -7.75
C ILE A 35 -3.45 -7.08 -8.97
N SER A 36 -2.64 -8.11 -9.19
CA SER A 36 -1.76 -8.20 -10.36
C SER A 36 -2.58 -8.23 -11.64
N PHE A 37 -3.70 -8.96 -11.64
CA PHE A 37 -4.63 -8.99 -12.76
C PHE A 37 -5.29 -7.63 -13.00
N VAL A 38 -5.75 -6.95 -11.95
CA VAL A 38 -6.33 -5.59 -12.05
C VAL A 38 -5.34 -4.59 -12.62
N ILE A 39 -4.10 -4.55 -12.10
CA ILE A 39 -3.04 -3.65 -12.57
C ILE A 39 -2.74 -3.91 -14.05
N MET A 40 -2.63 -5.18 -14.44
CA MET A 40 -2.37 -5.58 -15.82
C MET A 40 -3.52 -5.17 -16.75
N TYR A 41 -4.77 -5.44 -16.36
CA TYR A 41 -5.94 -5.21 -17.19
C TYR A 41 -6.27 -3.72 -17.36
N LEU A 42 -5.95 -2.91 -16.36
CA LEU A 42 -6.07 -1.45 -16.41
C LEU A 42 -4.85 -0.77 -17.02
N GLU A 43 -3.85 -1.54 -17.47
CA GLU A 43 -2.60 -1.04 -18.06
C GLU A 43 -1.92 0.03 -17.17
N VAL A 44 -1.97 -0.16 -15.84
CA VAL A 44 -1.39 0.81 -14.92
C VAL A 44 0.14 0.74 -15.00
N VAL A 45 0.72 1.85 -15.44
CA VAL A 45 2.17 2.01 -15.62
C VAL A 45 2.69 3.23 -14.84
N PRO A 46 4.01 3.34 -14.64
CA PRO A 46 4.63 4.54 -14.08
C PRO A 46 4.11 5.83 -14.72
N GLY A 47 3.68 6.79 -13.90
CA GLY A 47 3.13 8.06 -14.38
C GLY A 47 1.60 8.13 -14.44
N CYS A 48 0.90 6.99 -14.34
CA CYS A 48 -0.56 6.98 -14.35
C CYS A 48 -1.17 7.75 -13.17
N LEU A 49 -2.32 8.38 -13.43
CA LEU A 49 -3.23 8.85 -12.39
C LEU A 49 -4.32 7.80 -12.22
N VAL A 50 -4.42 7.23 -11.02
CA VAL A 50 -5.38 6.16 -10.72
C VAL A 50 -6.43 6.71 -9.75
N LEU A 51 -7.71 6.43 -10.05
CA LEU A 51 -8.82 6.68 -9.16
C LEU A 51 -9.27 5.36 -8.55
N GLU A 52 -9.31 5.28 -7.23
CA GLU A 52 -9.79 4.14 -6.46
C GLU A 52 -10.94 4.60 -5.55
N SER A 53 -12.03 3.84 -5.52
CA SER A 53 -13.11 4.05 -4.56
C SER A 53 -13.34 2.77 -3.76
N GLY A 54 -13.33 2.92 -2.45
CA GLY A 54 -13.19 1.84 -1.48
C GLY A 54 -11.75 1.65 -1.05
N THR A 55 -11.15 2.62 -0.35
CA THR A 55 -9.80 2.47 0.23
C THR A 55 -9.71 1.24 1.14
N GLY A 56 -10.75 0.99 1.94
CA GLY A 56 -10.86 -0.20 2.78
C GLY A 56 -9.68 -0.35 3.73
N SER A 57 -8.94 -1.45 3.58
CA SER A 57 -7.73 -1.70 4.38
C SER A 57 -6.43 -1.24 3.68
N GLY A 58 -6.50 -0.71 2.46
CA GLY A 58 -5.37 -0.12 1.73
C GLY A 58 -4.50 -1.09 0.93
N SER A 59 -4.87 -2.38 0.84
CA SER A 59 -4.07 -3.37 0.10
C SER A 59 -3.91 -2.99 -1.38
N LEU A 60 -5.01 -2.77 -2.10
CA LEU A 60 -4.98 -2.38 -3.50
C LEU A 60 -4.28 -1.01 -3.69
N THR A 61 -4.63 -0.02 -2.85
CA THR A 61 -4.02 1.32 -2.84
C THR A 61 -2.49 1.27 -2.82
N THR A 62 -1.89 0.46 -1.92
CA THR A 62 -0.42 0.39 -1.80
C THR A 62 0.25 -0.22 -3.02
N LEU A 63 -0.40 -1.17 -3.69
CA LEU A 63 0.12 -1.78 -4.92
C LEU A 63 -0.03 -0.85 -6.12
N PHE A 64 -1.15 -0.11 -6.23
CA PHE A 64 -1.27 0.97 -7.22
C PHE A 64 -0.23 2.06 -6.99
N ALA A 65 -0.01 2.48 -5.75
CA ALA A 65 0.99 3.50 -5.43
C ALA A 65 2.39 3.10 -5.91
N ARG A 66 2.75 1.82 -5.79
CA ARG A 66 3.99 1.30 -6.37
C ARG A 66 3.96 1.23 -7.90
N ALA A 67 2.82 0.91 -8.52
CA ALA A 67 2.72 0.83 -9.97
C ALA A 67 2.90 2.20 -10.64
N VAL A 68 2.44 3.29 -10.01
CA VAL A 68 2.42 4.63 -10.61
C VAL A 68 3.68 5.46 -10.34
N VAL A 69 4.55 5.08 -9.40
CA VAL A 69 5.84 5.78 -9.20
C VAL A 69 6.72 5.72 -10.46
N PRO A 70 7.57 6.74 -10.71
CA PRO A 70 7.86 7.88 -9.84
C PRO A 70 6.92 9.06 -10.05
N THR A 71 6.29 9.23 -11.22
CA THR A 71 5.60 10.47 -11.61
C THR A 71 4.08 10.46 -11.41
N GLY A 72 3.47 9.30 -11.26
CA GLY A 72 2.02 9.16 -11.12
C GLY A 72 1.50 9.33 -9.70
N HIS A 73 0.19 9.14 -9.53
CA HIS A 73 -0.50 9.36 -8.26
C HIS A 73 -1.79 8.54 -8.15
N VAL A 74 -2.14 8.09 -6.95
CA VAL A 74 -3.41 7.39 -6.65
C VAL A 74 -4.31 8.28 -5.81
N TYR A 75 -5.49 8.61 -6.34
CA TYR A 75 -6.55 9.22 -5.54
C TYR A 75 -7.48 8.12 -5.05
N THR A 76 -7.53 7.92 -3.74
CA THR A 76 -8.34 6.87 -3.11
C THR A 76 -9.40 7.50 -2.23
N PHE A 77 -10.61 6.93 -2.23
CA PHE A 77 -11.73 7.46 -1.47
C PHE A 77 -12.41 6.34 -0.67
N ASP A 78 -12.80 6.61 0.57
CA ASP A 78 -13.67 5.75 1.35
C ASP A 78 -14.74 6.61 2.01
N PHE A 79 -16.01 6.23 1.87
CA PHE A 79 -17.11 6.99 2.44
C PHE A 79 -17.16 6.86 3.97
N HIS A 80 -16.55 5.81 4.54
CA HIS A 80 -16.53 5.58 5.97
C HIS A 80 -15.34 6.32 6.59
N GLU A 81 -15.63 7.45 7.23
CA GLU A 81 -14.64 8.40 7.75
C GLU A 81 -13.56 7.73 8.61
N GLN A 82 -13.94 6.82 9.53
CA GLN A 82 -12.97 6.14 10.38
C GLN A 82 -11.99 5.26 9.58
N ARG A 83 -12.47 4.61 8.50
CA ARG A 83 -11.63 3.77 7.64
C ARG A 83 -10.68 4.64 6.84
N ALA A 84 -11.18 5.74 6.29
CA ALA A 84 -10.35 6.72 5.59
C ALA A 84 -9.26 7.30 6.51
N ALA A 85 -9.61 7.66 7.76
CA ALA A 85 -8.67 8.15 8.75
C ALA A 85 -7.58 7.12 9.09
N SER A 86 -7.97 5.88 9.41
CA SER A 86 -7.00 4.81 9.71
C SER A 86 -6.09 4.49 8.51
N ALA A 87 -6.64 4.44 7.30
CA ALA A 87 -5.82 4.22 6.10
C ALA A 87 -4.81 5.35 5.91
N ARG A 88 -5.22 6.62 6.09
CA ARG A 88 -4.34 7.78 6.02
C ARG A 88 -3.20 7.73 7.05
N GLU A 89 -3.46 7.23 8.26
CA GLU A 89 -2.43 7.02 9.28
C GLU A 89 -1.45 5.90 8.90
N ASP A 90 -1.97 4.75 8.46
CA ASP A 90 -1.16 3.61 8.00
C ASP A 90 -0.21 4.04 6.87
N PHE A 91 -0.75 4.74 5.90
CA PHE A 91 -0.05 5.30 4.77
C PHE A 91 1.06 6.28 5.20
N LYS A 92 0.74 7.28 6.02
CA LYS A 92 1.76 8.21 6.56
C LYS A 92 2.91 7.48 7.25
N ARG A 93 2.57 6.46 8.06
CA ARG A 93 3.56 5.65 8.78
C ARG A 93 4.49 4.91 7.83
N ASP A 94 3.96 4.31 6.76
CA ASP A 94 4.75 3.45 5.88
C ASP A 94 5.48 4.22 4.77
N TRP A 95 4.96 5.39 4.34
CA TRP A 95 5.68 6.33 3.49
C TRP A 95 6.99 6.81 4.13
N ASN A 96 6.92 7.22 5.39
CA ASN A 96 8.07 7.73 6.15
C ASN A 96 9.20 6.70 6.26
N LYS A 97 8.88 5.40 6.17
CA LYS A 97 9.86 4.30 6.22
C LYS A 97 10.54 4.04 4.87
N HIS A 98 9.88 4.31 3.75
CA HIS A 98 10.37 3.94 2.41
C HIS A 98 10.91 5.11 1.59
N PHE A 99 10.39 6.33 1.78
CA PHE A 99 10.62 7.45 0.87
C PHE A 99 11.05 8.75 1.57
N SER A 100 11.68 8.65 2.75
CA SER A 100 12.18 9.78 3.55
C SER A 100 13.03 10.81 2.76
N HIS A 101 13.57 10.45 1.60
CA HIS A 101 14.40 11.32 0.76
C HIS A 101 13.75 11.83 -0.54
N ASN A 102 12.49 11.46 -0.87
CA ASN A 102 11.86 11.83 -2.15
C ASN A 102 10.37 12.16 -2.01
N GLY A 103 10.04 13.46 -2.05
CA GLY A 103 8.72 13.98 -2.44
C GLY A 103 7.53 13.70 -1.50
N SER A 104 6.39 14.28 -1.85
CA SER A 104 5.10 14.08 -1.17
C SER A 104 4.53 12.67 -1.46
N PRO A 105 3.69 12.10 -0.55
CA PRO A 105 3.06 10.80 -0.76
C PRO A 105 2.37 10.71 -2.13
N ARG A 106 2.57 9.60 -2.85
CA ARG A 106 1.99 9.38 -4.20
C ARG A 106 0.58 8.78 -4.15
N TYR A 107 -0.07 8.96 -3.02
CA TYR A 107 -1.49 8.70 -2.83
C TYR A 107 -2.08 9.81 -1.96
N SER A 108 -3.36 10.11 -2.17
CA SER A 108 -4.11 11.06 -1.34
C SER A 108 -5.56 10.63 -1.26
N GLY A 109 -6.10 10.66 -0.05
CA GLY A 109 -7.47 10.28 0.29
C GLY A 109 -7.79 10.75 1.68
#